data_AF-A0A4W4GBN0-F1
#
_entry.id   AF-A0A4W4GBN0-F1
#
_cell.length_a   1.000
_cell.length_b   1.000
_cell.length_c   1.000
_cell.angle_alpha   90.00
_cell.angle_beta   90.00
_cell.angle_gamma   90.00
#
_symmetry.space_group_name_H-M   'P 1'
#
loop_
_entity.id
_entity.type
_entity.pdbx_description
1 polymer ?
#
loop_
_entity_poly.entity_id
_entity_poly.type
_entity_poly.pdbx_seq_one_letter_code
_entity_poly.pdbx_strand_id
1 'polypeptide(L)'
;MSHRTWSFPTKRLKSKRASEPSVPSDDVFRRTGRLFSSLREEGRHQRGISDVTCDAGKDKPRVFSGDTQTSEGAFLPGEDEEPEKGAMKRLSTMWSSLRVKMQRDRPKEPPSPVNTQPLPTEDAPKDQRYASGQFFFEYLVVVSLKKSKSDVYEPLISYQFPKRDGMVRFQKEEEEKTLKAITLFCFPEGINWAPLTEYRSETFSFVLTEVDGSRRNGYCRRLLPHGKGARPPEAYCIISKVACFGLFSKIFDEVEKRRQISMAMIYPFMQSLREAPFPAPGNTVKIKSFIPDSGTEIISLTRPTDSWLEHVDFRTLFRCLSDEEVLQVFAATVLERRIIFIAEELGTLSQVIHAVSVLLHPFIWQHTLISIVPEILIDVVMAPTPYLLGVQKRFADQVTDQGDLLAVDLSEGRTQTFIRQVGDENSILPHKLKEEILQALKMRNETATLDELNQVVPEAFLPFFVKTVGHFAKHITRTGQNQEGHFQKRTFCKAHESKSTRRFVKKFVETQMFDLFIQEVEQRSASQEGFFEQKIAEYHKKMKEKMMKQ
;
A
#
# COMPACT_ATOMS: atom_id res chain seq x y z
N MET A 1 -52.49 27.31 30.53
CA MET A 1 -52.61 25.84 30.60
C MET A 1 -51.20 25.26 30.65
N SER A 2 -50.65 25.05 31.84
CA SER A 2 -50.48 23.72 32.49
C SER A 2 -49.44 22.80 31.83
N HIS A 3 -48.26 22.72 32.43
CA HIS A 3 -47.31 21.62 32.24
C HIS A 3 -47.91 20.28 32.71
N ARG A 4 -47.44 19.15 32.14
CA ARG A 4 -47.20 17.89 32.87
C ARG A 4 -46.35 16.91 32.05
N THR A 5 -45.25 16.46 32.64
CA THR A 5 -44.42 15.32 32.21
C THR A 5 -45.02 14.00 32.68
N TRP A 6 -44.82 12.91 31.93
CA TRP A 6 -45.04 11.54 32.43
C TRP A 6 -43.95 10.56 31.94
N SER A 7 -43.51 9.70 32.86
CA SER A 7 -42.76 8.45 32.60
C SER A 7 -43.74 7.27 32.81
N PHE A 8 -43.40 5.98 32.84
CA PHE A 8 -42.13 5.21 32.92
C PHE A 8 -42.37 3.85 32.17
N PRO A 9 -41.66 2.69 32.34
CA PRO A 9 -40.82 2.22 33.46
C PRO A 9 -39.51 1.48 33.12
N THR A 10 -38.47 1.77 33.92
CA THR A 10 -37.33 0.87 34.16
C THR A 10 -37.70 -0.33 35.02
N LYS A 11 -37.30 -1.56 34.67
CA LYS A 11 -37.24 -2.68 35.62
C LYS A 11 -35.89 -2.69 36.34
N ARG A 12 -35.93 -2.77 37.68
CA ARG A 12 -34.77 -2.80 38.57
C ARG A 12 -34.84 -4.07 39.41
N LEU A 13 -33.90 -5.00 39.25
CA LEU A 13 -33.73 -6.13 40.16
C LEU A 13 -32.70 -5.76 41.24
N LYS A 14 -32.92 -6.22 42.48
CA LYS A 14 -32.07 -5.89 43.63
C LYS A 14 -31.65 -7.16 44.38
N SER A 15 -30.35 -7.27 44.62
CA SER A 15 -29.68 -7.95 45.75
C SER A 15 -29.91 -9.46 45.98
N LYS A 16 -28.79 -10.19 46.03
CA LYS A 16 -28.34 -10.80 47.30
C LYS A 16 -26.80 -10.88 47.32
N ARG A 17 -26.21 -10.64 48.49
CA ARG A 17 -24.76 -10.68 48.76
C ARG A 17 -24.56 -11.44 50.08
N ALA A 18 -23.69 -12.43 50.05
CA ALA A 18 -23.16 -13.21 51.16
C ALA A 18 -21.93 -13.93 50.58
N SER A 19 -20.80 -14.15 51.22
CA SER A 19 -20.23 -13.78 52.53
C SER A 19 -18.88 -14.52 52.52
N GLU A 20 -17.78 -13.85 52.87
CA GLU A 20 -16.47 -14.53 52.99
C GLU A 20 -16.47 -15.55 54.14
N PRO A 21 -15.44 -16.42 54.21
CA PRO A 21 -14.55 -16.22 55.35
C PRO A 21 -13.05 -16.48 55.13
N SER A 22 -12.26 -15.71 55.87
CA SER A 22 -11.02 -16.05 56.61
C SER A 22 -9.74 -16.56 55.91
N VAL A 23 -8.65 -15.85 56.23
CA VAL A 23 -7.22 -16.18 56.07
C VAL A 23 -6.71 -16.92 57.33
N PRO A 24 -5.63 -17.73 57.21
CA PRO A 24 -4.38 -17.45 57.97
C PRO A 24 -3.16 -17.45 57.00
N SER A 25 -2.15 -16.57 57.05
CA SER A 25 -1.37 -15.93 58.14
C SER A 25 -0.35 -16.86 58.82
N ASP A 26 0.91 -16.77 58.34
CA ASP A 26 2.21 -16.58 59.04
C ASP A 26 3.28 -16.49 57.90
N ASP A 27 4.22 -15.54 57.73
CA ASP A 27 5.29 -14.92 58.55
C ASP A 27 6.31 -15.96 59.08
N VAL A 28 7.64 -15.76 59.10
CA VAL A 28 8.54 -14.58 59.11
C VAL A 28 9.74 -14.86 58.15
N PHE A 29 10.34 -13.90 57.41
CA PHE A 29 11.62 -13.26 57.81
C PHE A 29 12.06 -12.01 57.01
N ARG A 30 12.49 -10.99 57.77
CA ARG A 30 13.08 -9.72 57.32
C ARG A 30 14.59 -9.82 57.05
N ARG A 31 15.13 -8.97 56.17
CA ARG A 31 16.02 -7.81 56.50
C ARG A 31 16.51 -7.11 55.21
N THR A 32 16.10 -5.85 54.96
CA THR A 32 16.84 -4.58 55.22
C THR A 32 18.25 -4.49 54.61
N GLY A 33 18.64 -3.44 53.86
CA GLY A 33 17.92 -2.23 53.42
C GLY A 33 18.87 -1.04 53.13
N ARG A 34 18.29 0.09 52.70
CA ARG A 34 18.92 1.43 52.45
C ARG A 34 19.87 1.48 51.23
N LEU A 35 19.67 2.33 50.22
CA LEU A 35 19.71 3.81 50.21
C LEU A 35 21.04 4.40 50.66
N PHE A 36 21.81 4.93 49.70
CA PHE A 36 22.81 5.95 49.91
C PHE A 36 22.78 6.98 48.76
N SER A 37 22.71 8.25 49.15
CA SER A 37 23.09 9.42 48.37
C SER A 37 24.25 10.10 49.10
N SER A 38 25.18 10.77 48.38
CA SER A 38 26.01 11.89 48.88
C SER A 38 27.25 12.15 48.01
N LEU A 39 27.36 13.37 47.47
CA LEU A 39 28.51 14.34 47.48
C LEU A 39 29.94 13.83 47.13
N ARG A 40 30.93 14.63 46.68
CA ARG A 40 31.12 16.05 46.27
C ARG A 40 32.24 16.01 45.18
N GLU A 41 32.78 17.05 44.55
CA GLU A 41 33.34 18.29 45.10
C GLU A 41 33.60 19.35 44.00
N GLU A 42 33.89 20.58 44.41
CA GLU A 42 34.00 21.79 43.57
C GLU A 42 35.45 22.07 43.12
N GLY A 43 35.62 22.77 41.99
CA GLY A 43 36.91 23.27 41.53
C GLY A 43 36.80 24.55 40.70
N ARG A 44 36.85 25.73 41.35
CA ARG A 44 36.98 27.02 40.67
C ARG A 44 38.43 27.26 40.25
N HIS A 45 38.63 27.80 39.05
CA HIS A 45 39.72 28.76 38.82
C HIS A 45 39.30 29.84 37.82
N GLN A 46 39.91 31.01 37.94
CA GLN A 46 39.49 32.26 37.30
C GLN A 46 40.73 32.98 36.71
N ARG A 47 40.49 33.82 35.69
CA ARG A 47 41.42 34.79 35.04
C ARG A 47 42.36 34.27 33.95
N GLY A 48 42.46 35.08 32.91
CA GLY A 48 43.33 34.91 31.73
C GLY A 48 42.99 35.96 30.68
N ILE A 49 43.26 37.24 30.97
CA ILE A 49 43.11 38.35 30.02
C ILE A 49 44.36 38.39 29.13
N SER A 50 44.17 38.52 27.81
CA SER A 50 45.19 39.05 26.91
C SER A 50 44.55 39.65 25.66
N ASP A 51 44.45 40.98 25.62
CA ASP A 51 44.28 41.73 24.37
C ASP A 51 45.51 41.54 23.47
N VAL A 52 45.29 41.39 22.17
CA VAL A 52 46.19 41.91 21.13
C VAL A 52 45.32 42.51 20.03
N THR A 53 45.39 43.82 19.88
CA THR A 53 44.78 44.60 18.80
C THR A 53 45.76 44.81 17.63
N CYS A 54 45.27 45.49 16.59
CA CYS A 54 45.98 46.01 15.40
C CYS A 54 46.14 44.98 14.25
N ASP A 55 45.97 45.34 12.97
CA ASP A 55 45.77 46.68 12.39
C ASP A 55 44.81 46.67 11.17
N ALA A 56 44.37 47.85 10.75
CA ALA A 56 43.42 48.07 9.68
C ALA A 56 44.07 48.22 8.29
N GLY A 57 43.31 47.90 7.24
CA GLY A 57 43.65 48.19 5.85
C GLY A 57 42.40 48.53 5.05
N LYS A 58 42.26 49.81 4.64
CA LYS A 58 41.19 50.27 3.76
C LYS A 58 41.52 49.85 2.31
N ASP A 59 40.49 49.60 1.48
CA ASP A 59 40.22 50.49 0.34
C ASP A 59 38.95 50.16 -0.47
N LYS A 60 38.29 51.25 -0.85
CA LYS A 60 37.19 51.47 -1.80
C LYS A 60 37.30 52.97 -2.19
N PRO A 61 36.69 53.49 -3.27
CA PRO A 61 35.80 52.84 -4.25
C PRO A 61 36.19 53.16 -5.71
N ARG A 62 35.35 52.75 -6.68
CA ARG A 62 35.03 53.59 -7.85
C ARG A 62 33.59 53.40 -8.31
N VAL A 63 33.04 54.47 -8.90
CA VAL A 63 31.62 54.71 -9.22
C VAL A 63 31.50 54.96 -10.73
N PHE A 64 30.39 54.54 -11.35
CA PHE A 64 29.69 55.16 -12.50
C PHE A 64 28.39 54.32 -12.67
N SER A 65 27.13 54.78 -12.50
CA SER A 65 26.38 56.01 -12.84
C SER A 65 25.63 55.91 -14.18
N GLY A 66 24.33 56.25 -14.15
CA GLY A 66 23.41 56.35 -15.31
C GLY A 66 22.37 55.20 -15.40
N ASP A 67 21.06 55.45 -15.56
CA ASP A 67 20.36 56.73 -15.44
C ASP A 67 18.84 56.55 -15.15
N THR A 68 18.15 57.67 -14.97
CA THR A 68 16.86 57.85 -14.30
C THR A 68 15.65 57.77 -15.26
N GLN A 69 14.50 57.24 -14.80
CA GLN A 69 13.22 57.93 -15.00
C GLN A 69 12.11 57.49 -14.03
N THR A 70 11.25 58.46 -13.69
CA THR A 70 10.30 58.46 -12.56
C THR A 70 8.85 58.59 -13.03
N SER A 71 7.90 58.02 -12.29
CA SER A 71 6.63 58.71 -12.00
C SER A 71 6.13 58.35 -10.59
N GLU A 72 5.44 59.31 -9.95
CA GLU A 72 5.07 59.28 -8.53
C GLU A 72 3.64 58.74 -8.30
N GLY A 73 3.34 58.28 -7.07
CA GLY A 73 2.02 57.72 -6.71
C GLY A 73 1.79 57.38 -5.22
N ALA A 74 2.17 58.29 -4.32
CA ALA A 74 1.78 58.47 -2.89
C ALA A 74 1.23 57.33 -1.97
N PHE A 75 1.87 57.18 -0.78
CA PHE A 75 1.35 57.06 0.62
C PHE A 75 -0.03 56.37 0.90
N LEU A 76 -0.31 55.49 1.89
CA LEU A 76 0.31 54.79 3.06
C LEU A 76 -0.70 53.64 3.49
N PRO A 77 -0.60 52.95 4.67
CA PRO A 77 0.38 51.93 5.05
C PRO A 77 -0.23 50.59 5.55
N GLY A 78 0.53 49.50 5.43
CA GLY A 78 0.63 48.36 6.36
C GLY A 78 -0.62 47.64 6.90
N GLU A 79 -0.85 46.42 6.41
CA GLU A 79 -1.36 45.28 7.19
C GLU A 79 -0.43 44.06 6.96
N ASP A 80 -0.25 43.21 7.97
CA ASP A 80 0.73 42.12 7.97
C ASP A 80 0.28 40.90 7.14
N GLU A 81 1.15 40.37 6.26
CA GLU A 81 0.91 39.10 5.55
C GLU A 81 1.39 37.89 6.37
N GLU A 82 0.44 37.11 6.90
CA GLU A 82 0.68 35.69 7.23
C GLU A 82 0.77 34.85 5.93
N PRO A 83 1.64 33.82 5.85
CA PRO A 83 1.76 32.99 4.65
C PRO A 83 0.60 32.00 4.47
N GLU A 84 -0.04 32.03 3.30
CA GLU A 84 -1.25 31.26 2.99
C GLU A 84 -1.14 29.73 3.17
N LYS A 85 -1.96 29.17 4.09
CA LYS A 85 -2.37 27.75 4.05
C LYS A 85 -3.53 27.55 3.06
N GLY A 86 -3.28 27.82 1.78
CA GLY A 86 -4.33 28.03 0.75
C GLY A 86 -4.63 26.91 -0.26
N ALA A 87 -3.99 25.74 -0.21
CA ALA A 87 -4.02 24.78 -1.35
C ALA A 87 -4.80 23.46 -1.15
N MET A 88 -4.95 22.92 0.07
CA MET A 88 -5.28 21.49 0.23
C MET A 88 -6.78 21.13 0.42
N LYS A 89 -7.70 22.11 0.51
CA LYS A 89 -9.15 21.82 0.68
C LYS A 89 -9.91 21.41 -0.59
N ARG A 90 -9.27 21.37 -1.77
CA ARG A 90 -9.95 21.16 -3.07
C ARG A 90 -9.85 19.74 -3.63
N LEU A 91 -9.02 18.87 -3.05
CA LEU A 91 -8.85 17.49 -3.54
C LEU A 91 -9.91 16.51 -2.98
N SER A 92 -10.33 16.65 -1.73
CA SER A 92 -11.31 15.72 -1.12
C SER A 92 -12.74 15.86 -1.66
N THR A 93 -13.12 17.02 -2.19
CA THR A 93 -14.49 17.32 -2.66
C THR A 93 -14.78 16.98 -4.13
N MET A 94 -13.75 16.76 -4.96
CA MET A 94 -13.94 16.32 -6.36
C MET A 94 -14.18 14.80 -6.48
N TRP A 95 -13.66 14.00 -5.56
CA TRP A 95 -13.59 12.54 -5.73
C TRP A 95 -14.95 11.82 -5.54
N SER A 96 -15.90 12.45 -4.85
CA SER A 96 -17.26 11.91 -4.66
C SER A 96 -18.27 12.31 -5.74
N SER A 97 -18.03 13.42 -6.46
CA SER A 97 -19.01 14.04 -7.37
C SER A 97 -18.80 13.70 -8.85
N LEU A 98 -17.57 13.35 -9.25
CA LEU A 98 -17.24 13.03 -10.65
C LEU A 98 -17.60 11.58 -11.05
N ARG A 99 -17.48 10.61 -10.15
CA ARG A 99 -17.69 9.18 -10.49
C ARG A 99 -19.16 8.80 -10.74
N VAL A 100 -20.13 9.58 -10.26
CA VAL A 100 -21.58 9.32 -10.43
C VAL A 100 -22.16 9.92 -11.71
N LYS A 101 -21.50 10.91 -12.33
CA LYS A 101 -22.09 11.71 -13.44
C LYS A 101 -21.57 11.38 -14.84
N MET A 102 -20.65 10.41 -14.97
CA MET A 102 -19.93 10.14 -16.23
C MET A 102 -20.35 8.83 -16.94
N GLN A 103 -21.57 8.33 -16.67
CA GLN A 103 -22.16 7.16 -17.35
C GLN A 103 -23.49 7.42 -18.07
N ARG A 104 -23.97 8.67 -18.11
CA ARG A 104 -25.07 9.10 -18.99
C ARG A 104 -24.73 10.44 -19.62
N ASP A 105 -24.12 10.37 -20.80
CA ASP A 105 -24.46 11.16 -22.00
C ASP A 105 -23.32 11.08 -23.03
N ARG A 106 -23.60 10.47 -24.18
CA ARG A 106 -22.88 10.68 -25.44
C ARG A 106 -23.92 10.77 -26.57
N PRO A 107 -23.98 11.88 -27.32
CA PRO A 107 -24.83 11.95 -28.51
C PRO A 107 -24.25 11.10 -29.65
N LYS A 108 -25.11 10.64 -30.56
CA LYS A 108 -24.73 9.93 -31.80
C LYS A 108 -24.56 10.93 -32.93
N GLU A 109 -23.52 10.75 -33.74
CA GLU A 109 -23.38 11.38 -35.07
C GLU A 109 -23.46 10.32 -36.19
N PRO A 110 -23.85 10.72 -37.42
CA PRO A 110 -24.24 9.79 -38.49
C PRO A 110 -23.03 9.26 -39.30
N PRO A 111 -23.20 8.15 -40.05
CA PRO A 111 -22.12 7.52 -40.80
C PRO A 111 -21.92 8.12 -42.21
N SER A 112 -20.67 8.06 -42.69
CA SER A 112 -20.28 8.30 -44.09
C SER A 112 -19.42 7.13 -44.61
N PRO A 113 -19.33 6.89 -45.93
CA PRO A 113 -19.46 5.53 -46.45
C PRO A 113 -18.18 4.69 -46.53
N VAL A 114 -18.43 3.39 -46.61
CA VAL A 114 -17.45 2.29 -46.78
C VAL A 114 -16.64 2.45 -48.08
N ASN A 115 -15.35 2.13 -48.01
CA ASN A 115 -14.63 1.59 -49.17
C ASN A 115 -13.85 0.33 -48.74
N THR A 116 -13.69 -0.61 -49.67
CA THR A 116 -13.58 -2.04 -49.36
C THR A 116 -12.27 -2.62 -49.86
N GLN A 117 -11.46 -3.23 -48.98
CA GLN A 117 -10.74 -4.48 -49.27
C GLN A 117 -10.10 -5.07 -47.98
N PRO A 118 -9.96 -6.41 -47.87
CA PRO A 118 -9.62 -7.07 -46.62
C PRO A 118 -8.12 -7.32 -46.43
N LEU A 119 -7.67 -7.22 -45.18
CA LEU A 119 -6.41 -7.79 -44.69
C LEU A 119 -6.73 -8.81 -43.59
N PRO A 120 -5.93 -9.88 -43.42
CA PRO A 120 -6.33 -11.05 -42.64
C PRO A 120 -6.43 -10.75 -41.14
N THR A 121 -7.53 -11.19 -40.54
CA THR A 121 -7.81 -11.12 -39.10
C THR A 121 -7.01 -12.18 -38.34
N GLU A 122 -5.97 -11.77 -37.61
CA GLU A 122 -5.48 -12.51 -36.44
C GLU A 122 -6.18 -11.99 -35.18
N ASP A 123 -7.46 -12.33 -35.01
CA ASP A 123 -8.19 -12.12 -33.75
C ASP A 123 -7.76 -13.16 -32.71
N ALA A 124 -6.63 -12.89 -32.05
CA ALA A 124 -6.20 -13.65 -30.88
C ALA A 124 -7.06 -13.31 -29.64
N PRO A 125 -7.34 -14.27 -28.74
CA PRO A 125 -8.18 -14.05 -27.57
C PRO A 125 -7.57 -13.04 -26.58
N LYS A 126 -8.44 -12.30 -25.89
CA LYS A 126 -8.10 -11.15 -25.01
C LYS A 126 -7.24 -11.46 -23.77
N ASP A 127 -6.80 -12.71 -23.59
CA ASP A 127 -5.78 -13.10 -22.61
C ASP A 127 -4.35 -12.65 -22.99
N GLN A 128 -4.14 -12.13 -24.21
CA GLN A 128 -2.87 -11.57 -24.66
C GLN A 128 -2.50 -10.17 -24.08
N ARG A 129 -2.99 -9.77 -22.90
CA ARG A 129 -2.60 -8.48 -22.27
C ARG A 129 -1.14 -8.42 -21.76
N TYR A 130 -0.33 -9.47 -21.93
CA TYR A 130 0.96 -9.63 -21.23
C TYR A 130 2.16 -10.02 -22.11
N ALA A 131 2.10 -9.87 -23.45
CA ALA A 131 3.13 -10.42 -24.35
C ALA A 131 3.86 -9.42 -25.26
N SER A 132 3.40 -8.18 -25.42
CA SER A 132 4.03 -7.19 -26.33
C SER A 132 4.10 -5.79 -25.70
N GLY A 133 5.32 -5.32 -25.45
CA GLY A 133 5.61 -3.93 -25.00
C GLY A 133 5.69 -3.69 -23.49
N GLN A 134 5.60 -4.72 -22.64
CA GLN A 134 5.75 -4.54 -21.19
C GLN A 134 7.23 -4.44 -20.80
N PHE A 135 7.65 -3.29 -20.28
CA PHE A 135 8.97 -3.09 -19.68
C PHE A 135 9.00 -3.63 -18.24
N PHE A 136 10.20 -3.96 -17.73
CA PHE A 136 10.40 -4.32 -16.33
C PHE A 136 9.93 -3.19 -15.37
N PHE A 137 10.21 -1.93 -15.71
CA PHE A 137 9.87 -0.76 -14.90
C PHE A 137 9.73 0.49 -15.78
N GLU A 138 9.10 1.51 -15.22
CA GLU A 138 9.03 2.86 -15.81
C GLU A 138 10.24 3.70 -15.38
N TYR A 139 10.56 3.65 -14.08
CA TYR A 139 11.62 4.46 -13.46
C TYR A 139 12.46 3.63 -12.48
N LEU A 140 13.76 3.94 -12.43
CA LEU A 140 14.57 3.84 -11.22
C LEU A 140 14.93 5.26 -10.78
N VAL A 141 14.63 5.60 -9.53
CA VAL A 141 15.11 6.82 -8.88
C VAL A 141 15.97 6.48 -7.67
N VAL A 142 16.94 7.34 -7.38
CA VAL A 142 17.61 7.38 -6.08
C VAL A 142 17.21 8.68 -5.42
N VAL A 143 16.68 8.58 -4.20
CA VAL A 143 16.26 9.72 -3.38
C VAL A 143 17.24 9.86 -2.22
N SER A 144 17.86 11.03 -2.12
CA SER A 144 18.79 11.41 -1.06
C SER A 144 18.17 12.52 -0.22
N LEU A 145 18.31 12.44 1.11
CA LEU A 145 17.97 13.55 1.99
C LEU A 145 19.07 14.62 1.90
N LYS A 146 18.72 15.84 1.49
CA LYS A 146 19.65 16.99 1.52
C LYS A 146 19.24 17.96 2.61
N LYS A 147 20.23 18.54 3.30
CA LYS A 147 19.97 19.58 4.30
C LYS A 147 19.65 20.89 3.59
N SER A 148 18.48 21.44 3.87
CA SER A 148 17.99 22.73 3.40
C SER A 148 18.67 23.88 4.16
N LYS A 149 18.50 25.12 3.69
CA LYS A 149 19.06 26.31 4.36
C LYS A 149 18.47 26.55 5.75
N SER A 150 17.29 25.99 6.02
CA SER A 150 16.58 25.99 7.31
C SER A 150 17.06 24.91 8.29
N ASP A 151 18.15 24.21 7.99
CA ASP A 151 18.68 23.05 8.73
C ASP A 151 17.79 21.78 8.70
N VAL A 152 16.68 21.83 7.96
CA VAL A 152 15.71 20.75 7.75
C VAL A 152 16.15 19.80 6.64
N TYR A 153 15.90 18.50 6.75
CA TYR A 153 16.19 17.54 5.66
C TYR A 153 15.02 17.42 4.67
N GLU A 154 15.31 17.52 3.38
CA GLU A 154 14.32 17.37 2.29
C GLU A 154 14.70 16.19 1.37
N PRO A 155 13.76 15.28 1.04
CA PRO A 155 14.03 14.15 0.14
C PRO A 155 14.04 14.62 -1.31
N LEU A 156 15.21 14.50 -1.97
CA LEU A 156 15.42 14.95 -3.34
C LEU A 156 15.99 13.85 -4.22
N ILE A 157 15.54 13.78 -5.46
CA ILE A 157 16.05 12.82 -6.45
C ILE A 157 17.50 13.20 -6.82
N SER A 158 18.46 12.32 -6.49
CA SER A 158 19.87 12.46 -6.82
C SER A 158 20.24 11.77 -8.12
N TYR A 159 19.48 10.74 -8.52
CA TYR A 159 19.65 10.01 -9.77
C TYR A 159 18.29 9.55 -10.31
N GLN A 160 18.10 9.59 -11.62
CA GLN A 160 16.91 9.10 -12.32
C GLN A 160 17.33 8.35 -13.59
N PHE A 161 16.70 7.20 -13.83
CA PHE A 161 16.75 6.48 -15.09
C PHE A 161 15.31 6.05 -15.48
N PRO A 162 14.88 6.22 -16.74
CA PRO A 162 15.57 6.94 -17.82
C PRO A 162 15.59 8.46 -17.59
N LYS A 163 16.43 9.19 -18.34
CA LYS A 163 16.44 10.66 -18.33
C LYS A 163 15.20 11.23 -19.03
N ARG A 164 14.82 12.45 -18.65
CA ARG A 164 13.59 13.17 -19.06
C ARG A 164 13.64 13.75 -20.49
N ASP A 165 14.49 13.21 -21.35
CA ASP A 165 14.82 13.80 -22.64
C ASP A 165 13.73 13.49 -23.69
N GLY A 166 13.26 14.52 -24.39
CA GLY A 166 12.27 14.38 -25.48
C GLY A 166 10.78 14.50 -25.12
N MET A 167 10.42 14.73 -23.85
CA MET A 167 9.01 14.81 -23.42
C MET A 167 8.34 16.17 -23.71
N VAL A 168 7.06 16.13 -24.07
CA VAL A 168 6.21 17.33 -24.27
C VAL A 168 5.91 17.99 -22.91
N ARG A 169 5.78 19.33 -22.87
CA ARG A 169 5.64 20.12 -21.63
C ARG A 169 4.62 19.55 -20.63
N PHE A 170 3.41 19.23 -21.08
CA PHE A 170 2.34 18.70 -20.22
C PHE A 170 2.73 17.37 -19.53
N GLN A 171 3.26 16.42 -20.31
CA GLN A 171 3.75 15.12 -19.79
C GLN A 171 4.88 15.31 -18.77
N LYS A 172 5.75 16.30 -19.00
CA LYS A 172 6.84 16.65 -18.09
C LYS A 172 6.33 17.22 -16.74
N GLU A 173 5.23 17.96 -16.74
CA GLU A 173 4.62 18.47 -15.50
C GLU A 173 3.93 17.37 -14.68
N GLU A 174 3.22 16.45 -15.34
CA GLU A 174 2.57 15.30 -14.71
C GLU A 174 3.59 14.31 -14.14
N GLU A 175 4.65 14.03 -14.91
CA GLU A 175 5.80 13.26 -14.43
C GLU A 175 6.47 13.94 -13.24
N GLU A 176 6.64 15.27 -13.24
CA GLU A 176 7.26 15.97 -12.12
C GLU A 176 6.43 15.87 -10.83
N LYS A 177 5.10 15.93 -10.93
CA LYS A 177 4.19 15.66 -9.80
C LYS A 177 4.34 14.21 -9.30
N THR A 178 4.44 13.25 -10.21
CA THR A 178 4.68 11.83 -9.87
C THR A 178 6.03 11.66 -9.15
N LEU A 179 7.10 12.24 -9.67
CA LEU A 179 8.44 12.18 -9.08
C LEU A 179 8.49 12.84 -7.70
N LYS A 180 7.82 13.99 -7.51
CA LYS A 180 7.66 14.63 -6.19
C LYS A 180 6.90 13.72 -5.22
N ALA A 181 5.81 13.09 -5.65
CA ALA A 181 5.09 12.12 -4.81
C ALA A 181 6.00 10.95 -4.40
N ILE A 182 6.78 10.38 -5.34
CA ILE A 182 7.71 9.27 -5.07
C ILE A 182 8.72 9.62 -3.96
N THR A 183 9.23 10.86 -3.91
CA THR A 183 10.15 11.26 -2.81
C THR A 183 9.49 11.18 -1.42
N LEU A 184 8.20 11.53 -1.32
CA LEU A 184 7.42 11.45 -0.08
C LEU A 184 7.15 10.00 0.33
N PHE A 185 7.00 9.07 -0.62
CA PHE A 185 6.84 7.65 -0.31
C PHE A 185 8.17 6.92 -0.07
N CYS A 186 9.29 7.44 -0.56
CA CYS A 186 10.63 6.96 -0.20
C CYS A 186 10.99 7.31 1.25
N PHE A 187 10.51 8.46 1.73
CA PHE A 187 10.71 8.97 3.10
C PHE A 187 9.36 9.46 3.71
N PRO A 188 8.38 8.58 3.96
CA PRO A 188 7.10 8.87 4.63
C PRO A 188 7.26 9.55 5.99
N GLU A 189 8.41 9.39 6.64
CA GLU A 189 8.82 10.04 7.88
C GLU A 189 8.98 11.57 7.73
N GLY A 190 8.89 12.10 6.51
CA GLY A 190 9.05 13.52 6.23
C GLY A 190 10.48 14.01 6.48
N ILE A 191 10.58 15.12 7.21
CA ILE A 191 11.77 15.98 7.25
C ILE A 191 12.64 15.82 8.51
N ASN A 192 12.15 15.07 9.50
CA ASN A 192 12.77 14.90 10.81
C ASN A 192 13.81 13.76 10.80
N TRP A 193 14.91 13.97 10.10
CA TRP A 193 16.02 13.01 10.01
C TRP A 193 17.27 13.48 10.74
N ALA A 194 17.86 12.57 11.53
CA ALA A 194 19.21 12.72 12.06
C ALA A 194 20.19 11.89 11.21
N PRO A 195 21.41 12.38 10.93
CA PRO A 195 22.46 11.57 10.31
C PRO A 195 22.81 10.34 11.17
N LEU A 196 22.96 9.19 10.53
CA LEU A 196 23.19 7.90 11.17
C LEU A 196 24.58 7.36 10.83
N THR A 197 25.25 6.75 11.79
CA THR A 197 26.51 6.01 11.58
C THR A 197 26.26 4.61 11.03
N GLU A 198 25.17 3.99 11.48
CA GLU A 198 24.70 2.65 11.10
C GLU A 198 23.21 2.71 10.76
N TYR A 199 22.80 1.96 9.74
CA TYR A 199 21.40 1.80 9.34
C TYR A 199 21.23 0.43 8.72
N ARG A 200 20.28 -0.36 9.26
CA ARG A 200 19.94 -1.68 8.70
C ARG A 200 19.19 -1.45 7.38
N SER A 201 19.64 -2.10 6.30
CA SER A 201 18.96 -2.03 5.01
C SER A 201 17.49 -2.45 5.16
N GLU A 202 16.58 -1.59 4.72
CA GLU A 202 15.13 -1.77 4.83
C GLU A 202 14.55 -1.86 3.41
N THR A 203 13.69 -2.86 3.16
CA THR A 203 12.98 -3.00 1.88
C THR A 203 11.48 -2.99 2.14
N PHE A 204 10.75 -2.20 1.35
CA PHE A 204 9.31 -2.00 1.46
C PHE A 204 8.70 -1.61 0.11
N SER A 205 7.38 -1.49 0.04
CA SER A 205 6.68 -1.03 -1.16
C SER A 205 5.50 -0.10 -0.86
N PHE A 206 5.26 0.80 -1.80
CA PHE A 206 4.09 1.67 -1.81
C PHE A 206 3.29 1.52 -3.12
N VAL A 207 2.00 1.79 -3.06
CA VAL A 207 1.10 1.76 -4.22
C VAL A 207 0.73 3.18 -4.60
N LEU A 208 1.01 3.55 -5.84
CA LEU A 208 0.53 4.78 -6.47
C LEU A 208 -0.72 4.43 -7.27
N THR A 209 -1.84 5.12 -7.00
CA THR A 209 -3.07 4.98 -7.78
C THR A 209 -3.20 6.17 -8.73
N GLU A 210 -3.38 5.89 -10.02
CA GLU A 210 -3.58 6.89 -11.07
C GLU A 210 -5.05 7.37 -11.11
N VAL A 211 -5.31 8.45 -11.86
CA VAL A 211 -6.65 9.06 -11.97
C VAL A 211 -7.70 8.16 -12.62
N ASP A 212 -7.26 7.18 -13.41
CA ASP A 212 -8.10 6.14 -14.03
C ASP A 212 -8.38 4.96 -13.08
N GLY A 213 -7.79 4.95 -11.89
CA GLY A 213 -7.85 3.85 -10.93
C GLY A 213 -6.82 2.74 -11.16
N SER A 214 -5.98 2.84 -12.19
CA SER A 214 -4.86 1.91 -12.37
C SER A 214 -3.81 2.10 -11.27
N ARG A 215 -3.00 1.05 -11.03
CA ARG A 215 -2.02 1.03 -9.93
C ARG A 215 -0.61 0.80 -10.46
N ARG A 216 0.33 1.52 -9.87
CA ARG A 216 1.78 1.31 -9.98
C ARG A 216 2.35 0.98 -8.61
N ASN A 217 3.34 0.10 -8.60
CA ASN A 217 4.06 -0.29 -7.41
C ASN A 217 5.41 0.43 -7.38
N GLY A 218 5.67 1.16 -6.30
CA GLY A 218 6.98 1.69 -5.96
C GLY A 218 7.67 0.74 -4.99
N TYR A 219 8.63 -0.01 -5.50
CA TYR A 219 9.50 -0.88 -4.70
C TYR A 219 10.64 -0.03 -4.17
N CYS A 220 10.93 -0.08 -2.87
CA CYS A 220 11.97 0.75 -2.27
C CYS A 220 12.93 -0.08 -1.44
N ARG A 221 14.24 0.17 -1.59
CA ARG A 221 15.29 -0.28 -0.67
C ARG A 221 16.04 0.93 -0.13
N ARG A 222 15.93 1.18 1.18
CA ARG A 222 16.73 2.17 1.90
C ARG A 222 17.99 1.55 2.44
N LEU A 223 19.11 2.22 2.23
CA LEU A 223 20.41 1.80 2.73
C LEU A 223 21.28 3.01 3.08
N LEU A 224 22.33 2.78 3.88
CA LEU A 224 23.30 3.82 4.19
C LEU A 224 24.33 3.91 3.05
N PRO A 225 24.56 5.08 2.42
CA PRO A 225 25.59 5.23 1.40
C PRO A 225 26.99 4.99 1.98
N HIS A 226 27.93 4.50 1.17
CA HIS A 226 29.31 4.20 1.62
C HIS A 226 30.09 5.48 2.00
N GLY A 227 31.17 5.34 2.78
CA GLY A 227 31.94 6.46 3.36
C GLY A 227 32.16 6.34 4.88
N LYS A 228 32.56 7.43 5.54
CA LYS A 228 32.83 7.51 7.00
C LYS A 228 31.95 8.58 7.68
N GLY A 229 31.65 8.38 8.96
CA GLY A 229 30.88 9.34 9.77
C GLY A 229 29.36 9.19 9.65
N ALA A 230 28.64 10.05 10.38
CA ALA A 230 27.19 10.08 10.38
C ALA A 230 26.64 10.73 9.10
N ARG A 231 25.66 10.10 8.45
CA ARG A 231 25.11 10.50 7.15
C ARG A 231 23.63 10.11 7.03
N PRO A 232 22.83 10.81 6.20
CA PRO A 232 21.48 10.35 5.92
C PRO A 232 21.48 9.03 5.12
N PRO A 233 20.46 8.17 5.27
CA PRO A 233 20.21 7.07 4.36
C PRO A 233 19.76 7.57 2.98
N GLU A 234 19.89 6.70 1.97
CA GLU A 234 19.38 6.91 0.62
C GLU A 234 18.39 5.82 0.24
N ALA A 235 17.37 6.19 -0.51
CA ALA A 235 16.31 5.29 -0.98
C ALA A 235 16.47 5.00 -2.48
N TYR A 236 16.67 3.74 -2.84
CA TYR A 236 16.60 3.24 -4.21
C TYR A 236 15.15 2.84 -4.47
N CYS A 237 14.49 3.43 -5.47
CA CYS A 237 13.10 3.13 -5.77
C CYS A 237 12.87 2.80 -7.24
N ILE A 238 12.27 1.64 -7.50
CA ILE A 238 11.82 1.20 -8.83
C ILE A 238 10.30 1.37 -8.90
N ILE A 239 9.80 2.02 -9.95
CA ILE A 239 8.38 2.20 -10.21
C ILE A 239 7.96 1.29 -11.36
N SER A 240 6.96 0.44 -11.16
CA SER A 240 6.45 -0.44 -12.22
C SER A 240 4.97 -0.80 -12.09
N LYS A 241 4.29 -0.99 -13.23
CA LYS A 241 3.00 -1.68 -13.35
C LYS A 241 3.14 -3.21 -13.21
N VAL A 242 4.36 -3.74 -13.31
CA VAL A 242 4.68 -5.17 -13.11
C VAL A 242 4.71 -5.54 -11.63
N ALA A 243 4.35 -6.80 -11.36
CA ALA A 243 3.94 -7.29 -10.05
C ALA A 243 5.02 -8.03 -9.23
N CYS A 244 6.33 -7.93 -9.55
CA CYS A 244 7.28 -8.99 -9.18
C CYS A 244 8.35 -8.62 -8.13
N PHE A 245 8.02 -8.69 -6.83
CA PHE A 245 8.95 -8.33 -5.72
C PHE A 245 10.26 -9.13 -5.75
N GLY A 246 10.19 -10.45 -5.90
CA GLY A 246 11.39 -11.31 -5.91
C GLY A 246 12.35 -10.96 -7.05
N LEU A 247 11.81 -10.51 -8.19
CA LEU A 247 12.60 -10.06 -9.33
C LEU A 247 13.21 -8.67 -9.08
N PHE A 248 12.44 -7.71 -8.54
CA PHE A 248 12.99 -6.39 -8.19
C PHE A 248 14.00 -6.45 -7.05
N SER A 249 13.86 -7.38 -6.09
CA SER A 249 14.89 -7.62 -5.07
C SER A 249 16.22 -8.00 -5.71
N LYS A 250 16.22 -8.96 -6.65
CA LYS A 250 17.43 -9.32 -7.41
C LYS A 250 17.99 -8.15 -8.21
N ILE A 251 17.13 -7.31 -8.81
CA ILE A 251 17.59 -6.09 -9.49
C ILE A 251 18.26 -5.13 -8.49
N PHE A 252 17.72 -4.94 -7.28
CA PHE A 252 18.36 -4.10 -6.26
C PHE A 252 19.70 -4.66 -5.79
N ASP A 253 19.83 -5.98 -5.61
CA ASP A 253 21.10 -6.64 -5.26
C ASP A 253 22.18 -6.32 -6.32
N GLU A 254 21.81 -6.39 -7.60
CA GLU A 254 22.68 -6.08 -8.74
C GLU A 254 22.98 -4.56 -8.89
N VAL A 255 22.03 -3.69 -8.55
CA VAL A 255 22.24 -2.23 -8.48
C VAL A 255 23.21 -1.88 -7.34
N GLU A 256 23.07 -2.52 -6.18
CA GLU A 256 23.89 -2.30 -4.99
C GLU A 256 25.34 -2.75 -5.23
N LYS A 257 25.53 -3.93 -5.83
CA LYS A 257 26.84 -4.42 -6.31
C LYS A 257 27.53 -3.44 -7.25
N ARG A 258 26.80 -2.86 -8.22
CA ARG A 258 27.33 -1.85 -9.16
C ARG A 258 27.63 -0.52 -8.48
N ARG A 259 26.80 -0.10 -7.53
CA ARG A 259 27.00 1.09 -6.71
C ARG A 259 28.35 1.06 -5.99
N GLN A 260 28.75 -0.09 -5.44
CA GLN A 260 30.02 -0.23 -4.70
C GLN A 260 31.25 0.12 -5.55
N ILE A 261 31.13 -0.01 -6.88
CA ILE A 261 32.17 0.37 -7.86
C ILE A 261 31.99 1.84 -8.28
N SER A 262 30.81 2.21 -8.82
CA SER A 262 30.50 3.58 -9.19
C SER A 262 29.01 3.77 -9.52
N MET A 263 28.46 4.96 -9.21
CA MET A 263 27.10 5.36 -9.67
C MET A 263 26.94 5.27 -11.19
N ALA A 264 28.01 5.48 -11.96
CA ALA A 264 27.95 5.37 -13.43
C ALA A 264 27.62 3.93 -13.90
N MET A 265 27.99 2.90 -13.13
CA MET A 265 27.76 1.50 -13.47
C MET A 265 26.29 1.06 -13.38
N ILE A 266 25.43 1.86 -12.74
CA ILE A 266 23.99 1.61 -12.70
C ILE A 266 23.41 1.78 -14.12
N TYR A 267 23.82 2.81 -14.87
CA TYR A 267 23.20 3.16 -16.15
C TYR A 267 23.25 2.02 -17.19
N PRO A 268 24.42 1.39 -17.50
CA PRO A 268 24.47 0.28 -18.45
C PRO A 268 23.57 -0.90 -18.08
N PHE A 269 23.47 -1.22 -16.79
CA PHE A 269 22.63 -2.32 -16.31
C PHE A 269 21.13 -2.02 -16.45
N MET A 270 20.70 -0.81 -16.05
CA MET A 270 19.30 -0.41 -16.22
C MET A 270 18.91 -0.28 -17.70
N GLN A 271 19.86 0.08 -18.57
CA GLN A 271 19.66 0.07 -20.02
C GLN A 271 19.47 -1.36 -20.56
N SER A 272 20.33 -2.32 -20.19
CA SER A 272 20.15 -3.73 -20.58
C SER A 272 18.85 -4.34 -20.06
N LEU A 273 18.37 -3.92 -18.87
CA LEU A 273 17.05 -4.27 -18.35
C LEU A 273 15.89 -3.71 -19.19
N ARG A 274 16.03 -2.48 -19.71
CA ARG A 274 15.00 -1.82 -20.52
C ARG A 274 14.92 -2.38 -21.95
N GLU A 275 16.05 -2.85 -22.47
CA GLU A 275 16.16 -3.49 -23.80
C GLU A 275 15.76 -4.97 -23.77
N ALA A 276 15.84 -5.63 -22.61
CA ALA A 276 15.40 -7.01 -22.44
C ALA A 276 13.87 -7.12 -22.43
N PRO A 277 13.28 -8.17 -23.05
CA PRO A 277 11.86 -8.45 -22.92
C PRO A 277 11.53 -8.81 -21.47
N PHE A 278 10.37 -8.37 -20.96
CA PHE A 278 9.89 -8.81 -19.66
C PHE A 278 9.51 -10.32 -19.72
N PRO A 279 9.95 -11.16 -18.78
CA PRO A 279 9.59 -12.58 -18.76
C PRO A 279 8.06 -12.82 -18.69
N ALA A 280 7.58 -13.79 -19.47
CA ALA A 280 6.27 -14.40 -19.25
C ALA A 280 6.26 -15.21 -17.94
N PRO A 281 5.09 -15.52 -17.34
CA PRO A 281 5.02 -16.29 -16.09
C PRO A 281 5.74 -17.64 -16.22
N GLY A 282 6.51 -18.01 -15.20
CA GLY A 282 7.35 -19.22 -15.17
C GLY A 282 8.65 -19.14 -15.99
N ASN A 283 8.82 -18.13 -16.86
CA ASN A 283 9.99 -18.01 -17.73
C ASN A 283 11.13 -17.19 -17.10
N THR A 284 12.34 -17.41 -17.61
CA THR A 284 13.57 -16.72 -17.17
C THR A 284 14.22 -15.96 -18.32
N VAL A 285 14.57 -14.70 -18.07
CA VAL A 285 15.34 -13.84 -18.96
C VAL A 285 16.77 -13.71 -18.43
N LYS A 286 17.75 -13.79 -19.34
CA LYS A 286 19.18 -13.71 -19.03
C LYS A 286 19.76 -12.39 -19.53
N ILE A 287 20.21 -11.56 -18.61
CA ILE A 287 20.77 -10.24 -18.91
C ILE A 287 22.28 -10.32 -18.81
N LYS A 288 22.97 -10.04 -19.93
CA LYS A 288 24.43 -9.88 -19.95
C LYS A 288 24.75 -8.48 -19.43
N SER A 289 25.62 -8.39 -18.42
CA SER A 289 26.03 -7.10 -17.87
C SER A 289 27.53 -7.12 -17.60
N PHE A 290 28.23 -6.08 -18.06
CA PHE A 290 29.66 -5.92 -17.85
C PHE A 290 29.94 -5.20 -16.53
N ILE A 291 30.88 -5.74 -15.76
CA ILE A 291 31.42 -5.13 -14.55
C ILE A 291 32.95 -5.02 -14.74
N PRO A 292 33.56 -3.83 -14.51
CA PRO A 292 35.02 -3.68 -14.47
C PRO A 292 35.68 -4.73 -13.58
N ASP A 293 36.85 -5.22 -13.99
CA ASP A 293 37.66 -6.25 -13.32
C ASP A 293 37.02 -7.65 -13.18
N SER A 294 35.69 -7.77 -13.20
CA SER A 294 34.95 -9.05 -13.12
C SER A 294 34.51 -9.60 -14.49
N GLY A 295 34.44 -8.74 -15.52
CA GLY A 295 34.07 -9.13 -16.88
C GLY A 295 32.56 -9.13 -17.13
N THR A 296 32.09 -9.97 -18.06
CA THR A 296 30.66 -10.08 -18.42
C THR A 296 29.98 -11.15 -17.58
N GLU A 297 29.07 -10.72 -16.70
CA GLU A 297 28.22 -11.60 -15.91
C GLU A 297 26.87 -11.85 -16.61
N ILE A 298 26.21 -12.96 -16.26
CA ILE A 298 24.87 -13.32 -16.77
C ILE A 298 23.88 -13.40 -15.61
N ILE A 299 23.08 -12.36 -15.45
CA ILE A 299 22.05 -12.25 -14.42
C ILE A 299 20.79 -12.98 -14.92
N SER A 300 20.25 -13.89 -14.12
CA SER A 300 19.03 -14.66 -14.45
C SER A 300 17.83 -14.15 -13.65
N LEU A 301 16.88 -13.53 -14.35
CA LEU A 301 15.64 -12.99 -13.78
C LEU A 301 14.45 -13.87 -14.19
N THR A 302 13.90 -14.57 -13.22
CA THR A 302 12.76 -15.50 -13.38
C THR A 302 11.49 -14.84 -12.87
N ARG A 303 10.41 -14.93 -13.63
CA ARG A 303 9.06 -14.55 -13.17
C ARG A 303 8.36 -15.79 -12.59
N PRO A 304 7.70 -15.70 -11.41
CA PRO A 304 6.87 -16.78 -10.89
C PRO A 304 5.82 -17.25 -11.88
N THR A 305 5.36 -18.50 -11.74
CA THR A 305 4.30 -19.08 -12.58
C THR A 305 2.93 -18.49 -12.26
N ASP A 306 2.65 -18.25 -10.97
CA ASP A 306 1.39 -17.66 -10.50
C ASP A 306 1.43 -16.13 -10.54
N SER A 307 0.83 -15.55 -11.59
CA SER A 307 0.95 -14.12 -11.87
C SER A 307 0.24 -13.18 -10.87
N TRP A 308 -0.68 -13.72 -10.08
CA TRP A 308 -1.44 -13.00 -9.07
C TRP A 308 -0.74 -12.98 -7.69
N LEU A 309 0.35 -13.73 -7.53
CA LEU A 309 1.14 -13.86 -6.30
C LEU A 309 2.53 -13.20 -6.36
N GLU A 310 2.93 -12.68 -7.52
CA GLU A 310 4.29 -12.18 -7.78
C GLU A 310 4.81 -11.15 -6.74
N HIS A 311 3.92 -10.59 -5.93
CA HIS A 311 4.16 -9.56 -4.94
C HIS A 311 4.30 -10.00 -3.47
N VAL A 312 3.76 -11.16 -3.08
CA VAL A 312 3.36 -11.36 -1.68
C VAL A 312 4.28 -12.32 -0.93
N ASP A 313 4.73 -11.90 0.25
CA ASP A 313 5.25 -12.81 1.27
C ASP A 313 4.26 -12.91 2.44
N PHE A 314 3.56 -14.04 2.53
CA PHE A 314 2.61 -14.32 3.60
C PHE A 314 3.29 -14.62 4.96
N ARG A 315 4.61 -14.83 5.00
CA ARG A 315 5.34 -15.07 6.27
C ARG A 315 5.14 -13.90 7.23
N THR A 316 5.22 -12.68 6.73
CA THR A 316 5.03 -11.48 7.54
C THR A 316 3.60 -11.34 8.04
N LEU A 317 2.59 -11.74 7.25
CA LEU A 317 1.19 -11.82 7.70
C LEU A 317 1.03 -12.81 8.87
N PHE A 318 1.49 -14.06 8.72
CA PHE A 318 1.30 -15.10 9.74
C PHE A 318 2.25 -14.99 10.94
N ARG A 319 3.38 -14.27 10.80
CA ARG A 319 4.20 -13.83 11.93
C ARG A 319 3.50 -12.73 12.73
N CYS A 320 2.83 -11.79 12.05
CA CYS A 320 2.20 -10.66 12.71
C CYS A 320 0.79 -10.95 13.24
N LEU A 321 0.03 -11.89 12.68
CA LEU A 321 -1.38 -12.16 13.05
C LEU A 321 -1.65 -13.67 13.19
N SER A 322 -2.48 -14.05 14.17
CA SER A 322 -3.01 -15.42 14.29
C SER A 322 -4.04 -15.75 13.21
N ASP A 323 -4.37 -17.03 13.00
CA ASP A 323 -5.35 -17.44 11.98
C ASP A 323 -6.75 -16.87 12.21
N GLU A 324 -7.17 -16.78 13.47
CA GLU A 324 -8.41 -16.15 13.86
C GLU A 324 -8.38 -14.62 13.60
N GLU A 325 -7.24 -13.96 13.83
CA GLU A 325 -7.06 -12.53 13.56
C GLU A 325 -7.02 -12.23 12.05
N VAL A 326 -6.31 -13.04 11.26
CA VAL A 326 -6.30 -12.97 9.78
C VAL A 326 -7.72 -13.10 9.25
N LEU A 327 -8.56 -13.96 9.83
CA LEU A 327 -9.96 -14.08 9.44
C LEU A 327 -10.82 -12.87 9.83
N GLN A 328 -10.55 -12.20 10.94
CA GLN A 328 -11.23 -10.94 11.29
C GLN A 328 -10.84 -9.81 10.33
N VAL A 329 -9.56 -9.72 9.96
CA VAL A 329 -9.07 -8.79 8.93
C VAL A 329 -9.69 -9.10 7.56
N PHE A 330 -9.66 -10.36 7.12
CA PHE A 330 -10.30 -10.80 5.87
C PHE A 330 -11.80 -10.49 5.86
N ALA A 331 -12.50 -10.73 6.98
CA ALA A 331 -13.93 -10.42 7.12
C ALA A 331 -14.26 -8.92 6.98
N ALA A 332 -13.39 -8.05 7.50
CA ALA A 332 -13.50 -6.61 7.30
C ALA A 332 -13.15 -6.19 5.86
N THR A 333 -12.13 -6.82 5.27
CA THR A 333 -11.63 -6.50 3.92
C THR A 333 -12.65 -6.92 2.85
N VAL A 334 -13.21 -8.13 2.95
CA VAL A 334 -14.21 -8.65 2.00
C VAL A 334 -15.51 -7.86 2.01
N LEU A 335 -15.79 -7.09 3.07
CA LEU A 335 -16.94 -6.18 3.16
C LEU A 335 -16.57 -4.70 2.99
N GLU A 336 -15.40 -4.41 2.40
CA GLU A 336 -14.96 -3.05 2.09
C GLU A 336 -15.02 -2.09 3.29
N ARG A 337 -14.38 -2.46 4.41
CA ARG A 337 -14.23 -1.56 5.56
C ARG A 337 -13.09 -0.57 5.40
N ARG A 338 -13.09 0.44 6.27
CA ARG A 338 -11.93 1.27 6.56
C ARG A 338 -11.01 0.51 7.50
N ILE A 339 -9.82 0.16 7.04
CA ILE A 339 -8.84 -0.62 7.79
C ILE A 339 -7.50 0.12 7.80
N ILE A 340 -6.95 0.28 9.00
CA ILE A 340 -5.62 0.85 9.23
C ILE A 340 -4.74 -0.24 9.85
N PHE A 341 -3.59 -0.49 9.24
CA PHE A 341 -2.53 -1.31 9.79
C PHE A 341 -1.43 -0.42 10.35
N ILE A 342 -0.89 -0.78 11.51
CA ILE A 342 0.06 0.04 12.27
C ILE A 342 1.29 -0.81 12.61
N ALA A 343 2.48 -0.30 12.36
CA ALA A 343 3.76 -0.93 12.75
C ALA A 343 4.90 0.10 12.78
N GLU A 344 6.03 -0.26 13.38
CA GLU A 344 7.28 0.49 13.29
C GLU A 344 7.93 0.34 11.90
N GLU A 345 8.04 -0.90 11.42
CA GLU A 345 8.74 -1.24 10.16
C GLU A 345 7.85 -1.07 8.92
N LEU A 346 8.38 -0.44 7.88
CA LEU A 346 7.67 -0.22 6.61
C LEU A 346 7.57 -1.49 5.76
N GLY A 347 8.57 -2.37 5.85
CA GLY A 347 8.51 -3.70 5.27
C GLY A 347 7.33 -4.49 5.79
N THR A 348 7.10 -4.44 7.11
CA THR A 348 5.97 -5.11 7.77
C THR A 348 4.62 -4.55 7.32
N LEU A 349 4.42 -3.22 7.33
CA LEU A 349 3.20 -2.59 6.83
C LEU A 349 2.87 -3.00 5.38
N SER A 350 3.86 -2.88 4.50
CA SER A 350 3.66 -3.11 3.07
C SER A 350 3.38 -4.58 2.75
N GLN A 351 4.16 -5.51 3.31
CA GLN A 351 3.95 -6.95 3.12
C GLN A 351 2.58 -7.41 3.62
N VAL A 352 2.13 -6.98 4.81
CA VAL A 352 0.82 -7.36 5.34
C VAL A 352 -0.32 -6.80 4.48
N ILE A 353 -0.26 -5.55 4.04
CA ILE A 353 -1.32 -4.95 3.21
C ILE A 353 -1.40 -5.62 1.83
N HIS A 354 -0.26 -5.91 1.21
CA HIS A 354 -0.24 -6.69 -0.03
C HIS A 354 -0.81 -8.10 0.18
N ALA A 355 -0.43 -8.80 1.25
CA ALA A 355 -0.96 -10.12 1.59
C ALA A 355 -2.49 -10.10 1.78
N VAL A 356 -3.01 -9.17 2.59
CA VAL A 356 -4.45 -8.99 2.83
C VAL A 356 -5.21 -8.68 1.53
N SER A 357 -4.64 -7.87 0.64
CA SER A 357 -5.25 -7.56 -0.65
C SER A 357 -5.37 -8.78 -1.56
N VAL A 358 -4.45 -9.75 -1.45
CA VAL A 358 -4.44 -10.98 -2.25
C VAL A 358 -5.32 -12.08 -1.65
N LEU A 359 -5.67 -12.03 -0.35
CA LEU A 359 -6.70 -12.91 0.23
C LEU A 359 -8.08 -12.77 -0.44
N LEU A 360 -8.33 -11.65 -1.13
CA LEU A 360 -9.57 -11.37 -1.87
C LEU A 360 -9.68 -12.12 -3.21
N HIS A 361 -8.58 -12.70 -3.69
CA HIS A 361 -8.50 -13.30 -5.02
C HIS A 361 -9.61 -14.36 -5.24
N PRO A 362 -10.37 -14.28 -6.34
CA PRO A 362 -10.10 -13.55 -7.59
C PRO A 362 -10.57 -12.09 -7.61
N PHE A 363 -11.22 -11.60 -6.57
CA PHE A 363 -11.66 -10.20 -6.50
C PHE A 363 -10.47 -9.28 -6.20
N ILE A 364 -10.51 -8.07 -6.75
CA ILE A 364 -9.46 -7.06 -6.61
C ILE A 364 -10.02 -5.90 -5.81
N TRP A 365 -9.36 -5.47 -4.74
CA TRP A 365 -9.73 -4.29 -3.95
C TRP A 365 -9.90 -3.03 -4.82
N GLN A 366 -11.05 -2.37 -4.77
CA GLN A 366 -11.41 -1.26 -5.69
C GLN A 366 -11.25 0.14 -5.11
N HIS A 367 -11.03 0.27 -3.80
CA HIS A 367 -10.95 1.56 -3.11
C HIS A 367 -9.50 2.01 -2.90
N THR A 368 -9.32 3.08 -2.12
CA THR A 368 -8.02 3.60 -1.72
C THR A 368 -7.17 2.50 -1.07
N LEU A 369 -5.93 2.34 -1.54
CA LEU A 369 -4.94 1.45 -0.96
C LEU A 369 -3.63 2.23 -0.92
N ILE A 370 -3.17 2.55 0.29
CA ILE A 370 -1.90 3.25 0.53
C ILE A 370 -1.15 2.42 1.57
N SER A 371 -0.29 1.50 1.11
CA SER A 371 0.39 0.54 1.99
C SER A 371 1.35 1.20 2.98
N ILE A 372 1.78 2.44 2.71
CA ILE A 372 2.54 3.30 3.62
C ILE A 372 2.08 4.73 3.40
N VAL A 373 1.44 5.34 4.40
CA VAL A 373 0.95 6.72 4.39
C VAL A 373 2.07 7.66 4.84
N PRO A 374 2.55 8.59 3.97
CA PRO A 374 3.46 9.66 4.37
C PRO A 374 2.81 10.61 5.39
N GLU A 375 3.61 11.19 6.29
CA GLU A 375 3.16 12.15 7.31
C GLU A 375 2.29 13.28 6.73
N ILE A 376 2.72 13.85 5.59
CA ILE A 376 2.01 14.95 4.91
C ILE A 376 0.64 14.53 4.32
N LEU A 377 0.33 13.22 4.29
CA LEU A 377 -0.93 12.65 3.82
C LEU A 377 -1.75 12.01 4.94
N ILE A 378 -1.38 12.18 6.22
CA ILE A 378 -2.00 11.47 7.35
C ILE A 378 -3.53 11.69 7.44
N ASP A 379 -4.00 12.89 7.06
CA ASP A 379 -5.43 13.26 6.98
C ASP A 379 -6.28 12.34 6.08
N VAL A 380 -5.67 11.50 5.23
CA VAL A 380 -6.39 10.52 4.40
C VAL A 380 -7.24 9.54 5.21
N VAL A 381 -6.90 9.31 6.49
CA VAL A 381 -7.70 8.47 7.41
C VAL A 381 -9.11 9.03 7.66
N MET A 382 -9.32 10.33 7.43
CA MET A 382 -10.61 11.01 7.55
C MET A 382 -11.57 10.68 6.38
N ALA A 383 -11.12 9.94 5.36
CA ALA A 383 -11.96 9.59 4.24
C ALA A 383 -13.21 8.78 4.68
N PRO A 384 -14.41 9.12 4.19
CA PRO A 384 -15.64 8.38 4.53
C PRO A 384 -15.78 7.08 3.71
N THR A 385 -15.03 6.95 2.62
CA THR A 385 -14.99 5.76 1.76
C THR A 385 -14.12 4.65 2.37
N PRO A 386 -14.31 3.38 1.97
CA PRO A 386 -13.41 2.30 2.34
C PRO A 386 -11.95 2.58 1.99
N TYR A 387 -11.03 2.02 2.77
CA TYR A 387 -9.59 2.12 2.50
C TYR A 387 -8.80 0.99 3.17
N LEU A 388 -7.64 0.68 2.60
CA LEU A 388 -6.55 -0.04 3.27
C LEU A 388 -5.37 0.91 3.41
N LEU A 389 -5.01 1.26 4.65
CA LEU A 389 -3.92 2.20 4.94
C LEU A 389 -2.88 1.55 5.85
N GLY A 390 -1.60 1.77 5.57
CA GLY A 390 -0.49 1.42 6.47
C GLY A 390 0.10 2.67 7.07
N VAL A 391 0.14 2.77 8.40
CA VAL A 391 0.55 3.97 9.14
C VAL A 391 1.69 3.63 10.09
N GLN A 392 2.74 4.44 10.12
CA GLN A 392 3.84 4.25 11.07
C GLN A 392 3.35 4.47 12.51
N LYS A 393 3.76 3.62 13.44
CA LYS A 393 3.26 3.60 14.82
C LYS A 393 3.38 4.90 15.59
N ARG A 394 4.35 5.75 15.24
CA ARG A 394 4.47 7.12 15.77
C ARG A 394 3.25 8.03 15.53
N PHE A 395 2.36 7.65 14.61
CA PHE A 395 1.10 8.35 14.30
C PHE A 395 -0.15 7.58 14.78
N ALA A 396 0.00 6.47 15.51
CA ALA A 396 -1.12 5.61 15.92
C ALA A 396 -2.23 6.41 16.62
N ASP A 397 -1.87 7.18 17.64
CA ASP A 397 -2.81 7.99 18.42
C ASP A 397 -3.60 9.00 17.57
N GLN A 398 -2.99 9.53 16.49
CA GLN A 398 -3.63 10.49 15.59
C GLN A 398 -4.70 9.84 14.69
N VAL A 399 -4.61 8.53 14.44
CA VAL A 399 -5.45 7.82 13.46
C VAL A 399 -6.50 6.90 14.09
N THR A 400 -6.33 6.49 15.35
CA THR A 400 -7.22 5.51 16.01
C THR A 400 -8.54 6.08 16.54
N ASP A 401 -8.65 7.41 16.67
CA ASP A 401 -9.82 8.06 17.26
C ASP A 401 -11.07 8.04 16.35
N GLN A 402 -10.91 7.77 15.05
CA GLN A 402 -12.00 7.78 14.07
C GLN A 402 -12.98 6.61 14.27
N GLY A 403 -14.29 6.90 14.29
CA GLY A 403 -15.35 5.90 14.46
C GLY A 403 -15.52 5.00 13.23
N ASP A 404 -16.08 3.80 13.41
CA ASP A 404 -16.37 2.81 12.36
C ASP A 404 -15.18 2.44 11.45
N LEU A 405 -14.08 1.98 12.07
CA LEU A 405 -12.91 1.40 11.41
C LEU A 405 -12.37 0.18 12.16
N LEU A 406 -11.49 -0.56 11.49
CA LEU A 406 -10.65 -1.60 12.09
C LEU A 406 -9.20 -1.09 12.16
N ALA A 407 -8.63 -0.93 13.35
CA ALA A 407 -7.23 -0.58 13.55
C ALA A 407 -6.45 -1.80 14.07
N VAL A 408 -5.46 -2.22 13.29
CA VAL A 408 -4.67 -3.44 13.52
C VAL A 408 -3.23 -3.04 13.83
N ASP A 409 -2.79 -3.27 15.07
CA ASP A 409 -1.38 -3.18 15.46
C ASP A 409 -0.68 -4.48 15.04
N LEU A 410 0.36 -4.34 14.22
CA LEU A 410 1.20 -5.42 13.69
C LEU A 410 2.56 -5.48 14.39
N SER A 411 2.85 -4.54 15.30
CA SER A 411 4.12 -4.47 16.01
C SER A 411 4.41 -5.72 16.84
N GLU A 412 5.70 -5.96 17.02
CA GLU A 412 6.21 -6.88 18.03
C GLU A 412 5.97 -6.31 19.44
N GLY A 413 5.67 -7.18 20.41
CA GLY A 413 5.43 -6.77 21.80
C GLY A 413 4.17 -5.92 22.06
N ARG A 414 3.28 -5.76 21.07
CA ARG A 414 1.98 -5.06 21.24
C ARG A 414 1.12 -5.67 22.36
N THR A 415 0.35 -4.84 23.06
CA THR A 415 -0.56 -5.29 24.14
C THR A 415 -1.86 -5.89 23.63
N GLN A 416 -2.34 -5.44 22.46
CA GLN A 416 -3.52 -5.96 21.78
C GLN A 416 -3.36 -5.80 20.27
N THR A 417 -3.81 -6.78 19.48
CA THR A 417 -3.75 -6.72 18.01
C THR A 417 -4.74 -5.73 17.43
N PHE A 418 -5.95 -5.62 18.00
CA PHE A 418 -6.95 -4.68 17.52
C PHE A 418 -7.08 -3.50 18.47
N ILE A 419 -6.56 -2.34 18.06
CA ILE A 419 -6.72 -1.10 18.83
C ILE A 419 -8.16 -0.59 18.77
N ARG A 420 -8.83 -0.80 17.62
CA ARG A 420 -10.25 -0.48 17.42
C ARG A 420 -10.89 -1.52 16.50
N GLN A 421 -12.14 -1.88 16.78
CA GLN A 421 -12.97 -2.82 16.02
C GLN A 421 -14.39 -2.24 15.88
N VAL A 422 -15.14 -2.71 14.88
CA VAL A 422 -16.58 -2.40 14.75
C VAL A 422 -17.43 -3.34 15.63
N GLY A 423 -16.91 -4.54 15.95
CA GLY A 423 -17.46 -5.48 16.91
C GLY A 423 -18.27 -6.64 16.31
N ASP A 424 -18.60 -6.60 15.02
CA ASP A 424 -19.29 -7.69 14.31
C ASP A 424 -18.36 -8.58 13.45
N GLU A 425 -17.05 -8.33 13.42
CA GLU A 425 -16.07 -9.01 12.55
C GLU A 425 -16.18 -10.53 12.62
N ASN A 426 -16.30 -11.07 13.84
CA ASN A 426 -16.44 -12.50 14.10
C ASN A 426 -17.73 -13.14 13.56
N SER A 427 -18.72 -12.34 13.19
CA SER A 427 -20.06 -12.76 12.74
C SER A 427 -20.34 -12.51 11.24
N ILE A 428 -19.41 -11.87 10.53
CA ILE A 428 -19.53 -11.56 9.09
C ILE A 428 -19.51 -12.83 8.26
N LEU A 429 -18.52 -13.70 8.50
CA LEU A 429 -18.29 -14.92 7.72
C LEU A 429 -19.24 -16.05 8.17
N PRO A 430 -19.75 -16.88 7.26
CA PRO A 430 -20.55 -18.05 7.63
C PRO A 430 -19.71 -19.06 8.42
N HIS A 431 -20.15 -19.42 9.64
CA HIS A 431 -19.41 -20.26 10.59
C HIS A 431 -18.68 -21.46 9.96
N LYS A 432 -19.40 -22.31 9.23
CA LYS A 432 -18.82 -23.48 8.54
C LYS A 432 -17.68 -23.12 7.59
N LEU A 433 -17.80 -22.02 6.84
CA LEU A 433 -16.74 -21.59 5.93
C LEU A 433 -15.58 -20.94 6.69
N LYS A 434 -15.84 -20.27 7.83
CA LYS A 434 -14.79 -19.79 8.74
C LYS A 434 -13.97 -20.96 9.29
N GLU A 435 -14.62 -22.04 9.70
CA GLU A 435 -13.97 -23.27 10.19
C GLU A 435 -13.15 -23.97 9.09
N GLU A 436 -13.68 -24.07 7.87
CA GLU A 436 -12.95 -24.63 6.72
C GLU A 436 -11.67 -23.82 6.41
N ILE A 437 -11.74 -22.48 6.46
CA ILE A 437 -10.55 -21.63 6.30
C ILE A 437 -9.57 -21.87 7.46
N LEU A 438 -10.02 -21.80 8.72
CA LEU A 438 -9.16 -22.06 9.89
C LEU A 438 -8.46 -23.42 9.81
N GLN A 439 -9.16 -24.46 9.33
CA GLN A 439 -8.57 -25.78 9.14
C GLN A 439 -7.48 -25.76 8.06
N ALA A 440 -7.73 -25.16 6.90
CA ALA A 440 -6.73 -25.03 5.84
C ALA A 440 -5.51 -24.20 6.27
N LEU A 441 -5.72 -23.12 7.04
CA LEU A 441 -4.65 -22.32 7.64
C LEU A 441 -3.81 -23.13 8.63
N LYS A 442 -4.44 -23.91 9.52
CA LYS A 442 -3.75 -24.74 10.52
C LYS A 442 -2.97 -25.93 9.94
N MET A 443 -3.19 -26.27 8.67
CA MET A 443 -2.40 -27.29 7.96
C MET A 443 -1.09 -26.77 7.36
N ARG A 444 -0.81 -25.46 7.41
CA ARG A 444 0.47 -24.91 6.95
C ARG A 444 1.62 -25.40 7.83
N ASN A 445 2.76 -25.71 7.22
CA ASN A 445 4.00 -25.93 7.95
C ASN A 445 4.62 -24.57 8.36
N GLU A 446 5.10 -24.46 9.61
CA GLU A 446 5.81 -23.26 10.10
C GLU A 446 7.11 -23.00 9.33
N THR A 447 7.76 -24.05 8.80
CA THR A 447 8.97 -23.94 7.99
C THR A 447 8.69 -23.89 6.48
N ALA A 448 7.46 -23.59 6.07
CA ALA A 448 7.06 -23.60 4.67
C ALA A 448 7.89 -22.64 3.79
N THR A 449 8.21 -23.10 2.60
CA THR A 449 8.77 -22.28 1.51
C THR A 449 7.78 -21.20 1.07
N LEU A 450 8.27 -20.18 0.35
CA LEU A 450 7.41 -19.13 -0.17
C LEU A 450 6.33 -19.69 -1.12
N ASP A 451 6.70 -20.67 -1.96
CA ASP A 451 5.79 -21.30 -2.92
C ASP A 451 4.71 -22.17 -2.24
N GLU A 452 5.01 -22.77 -1.08
CA GLU A 452 4.02 -23.48 -0.26
C GLU A 452 3.06 -22.50 0.44
N LEU A 453 3.58 -21.40 1.00
CA LEU A 453 2.73 -20.37 1.63
C LEU A 453 1.85 -19.64 0.61
N ASN A 454 2.31 -19.54 -0.63
CA ASN A 454 1.53 -19.05 -1.76
C ASN A 454 0.29 -19.91 -2.06
N GLN A 455 0.29 -21.21 -1.72
CA GLN A 455 -0.90 -22.07 -1.86
C GLN A 455 -2.02 -21.75 -0.86
N VAL A 456 -1.75 -20.94 0.18
CA VAL A 456 -2.76 -20.63 1.21
C VAL A 456 -4.00 -19.96 0.63
N VAL A 457 -3.86 -19.09 -0.37
CA VAL A 457 -5.02 -18.45 -1.01
C VAL A 457 -5.84 -19.42 -1.87
N PRO A 458 -5.30 -20.19 -2.84
CA PRO A 458 -6.09 -21.14 -3.62
C PRO A 458 -6.63 -22.32 -2.79
N GLU A 459 -6.03 -22.65 -1.64
CA GLU A 459 -6.49 -23.76 -0.79
C GLU A 459 -7.43 -23.35 0.34
N ALA A 460 -7.30 -22.14 0.92
CA ALA A 460 -8.16 -21.67 2.01
C ALA A 460 -9.20 -20.63 1.55
N PHE A 461 -8.81 -19.59 0.81
CA PHE A 461 -9.66 -18.44 0.52
C PHE A 461 -10.44 -18.54 -0.81
N LEU A 462 -9.84 -19.09 -1.88
CA LEU A 462 -10.54 -19.32 -3.14
C LEU A 462 -11.77 -20.25 -2.98
N PRO A 463 -11.72 -21.36 -2.20
CA PRO A 463 -12.90 -22.19 -1.97
C PRO A 463 -14.05 -21.45 -1.26
N PHE A 464 -13.75 -20.46 -0.42
CA PHE A 464 -14.76 -19.59 0.18
C PHE A 464 -15.52 -18.81 -0.90
N PHE A 465 -14.82 -18.19 -1.86
CA PHE A 465 -15.47 -17.48 -2.97
C PHE A 465 -16.23 -18.43 -3.90
N VAL A 466 -15.65 -19.59 -4.26
CA VAL A 466 -16.36 -20.59 -5.07
C VAL A 466 -17.66 -21.05 -4.39
N LYS A 467 -17.63 -21.32 -3.07
CA LYS A 467 -18.81 -21.76 -2.30
C LYS A 467 -19.82 -20.65 -2.02
N THR A 468 -19.42 -19.38 -1.94
CA THR A 468 -20.33 -18.26 -1.64
C THR A 468 -20.91 -17.60 -2.89
N VAL A 469 -20.12 -17.47 -3.95
CA VAL A 469 -20.50 -16.69 -5.14
C VAL A 469 -20.21 -17.38 -6.48
N GLY A 470 -19.52 -18.52 -6.51
CA GLY A 470 -19.16 -19.23 -7.76
C GLY A 470 -20.33 -19.75 -8.60
N HIS A 471 -21.58 -19.62 -8.12
CA HIS A 471 -22.78 -19.89 -8.90
C HIS A 471 -23.26 -18.69 -9.74
N PHE A 472 -22.57 -17.54 -9.71
CA PHE A 472 -22.99 -16.29 -10.36
C PHE A 472 -23.39 -16.43 -11.83
N ALA A 473 -22.65 -17.22 -12.62
CA ALA A 473 -22.91 -17.40 -14.05
C ALA A 473 -24.31 -17.96 -14.34
N LYS A 474 -24.89 -18.77 -13.43
CA LYS A 474 -26.27 -19.29 -13.53
C LYS A 474 -27.35 -18.22 -13.36
N HIS A 475 -26.96 -17.03 -12.88
CA HIS A 475 -27.84 -15.89 -12.63
C HIS A 475 -27.59 -14.73 -13.60
N ILE A 476 -26.81 -14.94 -14.67
CA ILE A 476 -26.65 -13.98 -15.76
C ILE A 476 -27.55 -14.42 -16.92
N THR A 477 -28.54 -13.60 -17.23
CA THR A 477 -29.43 -13.79 -18.38
C THR A 477 -28.94 -12.96 -19.57
N ARG A 478 -28.85 -13.57 -20.76
CA ARG A 478 -28.60 -12.87 -22.02
C ARG A 478 -29.82 -13.05 -22.93
N THR A 479 -30.39 -11.96 -23.43
CA THR A 479 -31.58 -11.96 -24.31
C THR A 479 -31.26 -12.17 -25.80
N GLY A 480 -29.99 -12.39 -26.15
CA GLY A 480 -29.51 -12.79 -27.47
C GLY A 480 -28.01 -13.07 -27.47
N GLN A 481 -27.46 -13.61 -28.55
CA GLN A 481 -26.02 -13.95 -28.64
C GLN A 481 -25.08 -12.73 -28.54
N ASN A 482 -25.53 -11.56 -29.00
CA ASN A 482 -24.76 -10.31 -29.00
C ASN A 482 -25.30 -9.25 -28.00
N GLN A 483 -26.04 -9.66 -26.97
CA GLN A 483 -26.52 -8.73 -25.93
C GLN A 483 -25.76 -8.91 -24.62
N GLU A 484 -25.59 -7.79 -23.92
CA GLU A 484 -25.01 -7.74 -22.57
C GLU A 484 -25.77 -8.69 -21.63
N GLY A 485 -25.02 -9.30 -20.71
CA GLY A 485 -25.60 -10.06 -19.62
C GLY A 485 -26.38 -9.14 -18.67
N HIS A 486 -27.42 -9.70 -18.04
CA HIS A 486 -28.11 -9.07 -16.93
C HIS A 486 -28.13 -9.98 -15.71
N PHE A 487 -27.50 -9.53 -14.62
CA PHE A 487 -27.29 -10.26 -13.39
C PHE A 487 -28.47 -10.16 -12.42
N GLN A 488 -29.07 -11.31 -12.14
CA GLN A 488 -30.26 -11.41 -11.30
C GLN A 488 -29.90 -11.48 -9.80
N LYS A 489 -29.41 -10.36 -9.25
CA LYS A 489 -29.02 -10.19 -7.83
C LYS A 489 -30.01 -10.81 -6.83
N ARG A 490 -31.33 -10.69 -7.08
CA ARG A 490 -32.40 -11.27 -6.23
C ARG A 490 -32.47 -12.80 -6.25
N THR A 491 -32.29 -13.46 -7.40
CA THR A 491 -32.32 -14.93 -7.48
C THR A 491 -30.99 -15.51 -7.00
N PHE A 492 -29.88 -14.88 -7.36
CA PHE A 492 -28.53 -15.20 -6.89
C PHE A 492 -28.43 -15.27 -5.35
N CYS A 493 -28.92 -14.23 -4.66
CA CYS A 493 -28.93 -14.21 -3.19
C CYS A 493 -29.87 -15.25 -2.57
N LYS A 494 -30.92 -15.69 -3.27
CA LYS A 494 -31.88 -16.69 -2.77
C LYS A 494 -31.38 -18.13 -2.93
N ALA A 495 -30.45 -18.39 -3.85
CA ALA A 495 -29.94 -19.73 -4.16
C ALA A 495 -29.27 -20.44 -2.96
N HIS A 496 -28.76 -19.69 -1.99
CA HIS A 496 -28.17 -20.26 -0.77
C HIS A 496 -29.21 -20.67 0.26
N GLU A 497 -29.30 -21.96 0.57
CA GLU A 497 -30.16 -22.52 1.64
C GLU A 497 -29.75 -22.00 3.03
N SER A 498 -28.44 -21.98 3.30
CA SER A 498 -27.87 -21.53 4.58
C SER A 498 -28.20 -20.06 4.86
N LYS A 499 -28.84 -19.80 6.01
CA LYS A 499 -29.19 -18.44 6.47
C LYS A 499 -27.95 -17.56 6.72
N SER A 500 -26.83 -18.14 7.18
CA SER A 500 -25.59 -17.40 7.42
C SER A 500 -24.88 -17.05 6.11
N THR A 501 -24.76 -18.01 5.19
CA THR A 501 -24.23 -17.77 3.83
C THR A 501 -25.06 -16.74 3.09
N ARG A 502 -26.40 -16.86 3.15
CA ARG A 502 -27.33 -15.87 2.58
C ARG A 502 -27.16 -14.47 3.18
N ARG A 503 -26.85 -14.35 4.48
CA ARG A 503 -26.57 -13.05 5.13
C ARG A 503 -25.25 -12.46 4.64
N PHE A 504 -24.19 -13.26 4.57
CA PHE A 504 -22.89 -12.84 4.04
C PHE A 504 -23.02 -12.38 2.59
N VAL A 505 -23.54 -13.24 1.70
CA VAL A 505 -23.67 -12.95 0.27
C VAL A 505 -24.48 -11.67 0.05
N LYS A 506 -25.58 -11.45 0.78
CA LYS A 506 -26.35 -10.20 0.74
C LYS A 506 -25.56 -8.94 1.09
N LYS A 507 -24.55 -9.01 1.97
CA LYS A 507 -23.65 -7.87 2.23
C LYS A 507 -22.60 -7.76 1.11
N PHE A 508 -22.02 -8.88 0.69
CA PHE A 508 -20.95 -8.92 -0.31
C PHE A 508 -21.39 -8.41 -1.70
N VAL A 509 -22.63 -8.68 -2.14
CA VAL A 509 -23.16 -8.16 -3.42
C VAL A 509 -23.47 -6.65 -3.43
N GLU A 510 -23.24 -5.95 -2.32
CA GLU A 510 -23.28 -4.48 -2.24
C GLU A 510 -21.87 -3.85 -2.32
N THR A 511 -20.81 -4.67 -2.42
CA THR A 511 -19.42 -4.20 -2.52
C THR A 511 -19.08 -3.75 -3.94
N GLN A 512 -18.21 -2.74 -4.06
CA GLN A 512 -17.70 -2.25 -5.34
C GLN A 512 -16.86 -3.32 -6.06
N MET A 513 -16.15 -4.17 -5.30
CA MET A 513 -15.45 -5.36 -5.79
C MET A 513 -16.38 -6.31 -6.57
N PHE A 514 -17.53 -6.66 -5.99
CA PHE A 514 -18.46 -7.58 -6.63
C PHE A 514 -19.22 -6.90 -7.79
N ASP A 515 -19.57 -5.63 -7.64
CA ASP A 515 -20.22 -4.82 -8.69
C ASP A 515 -19.36 -4.73 -9.95
N LEU A 516 -18.10 -4.32 -9.86
CA LEU A 516 -17.20 -4.23 -11.02
C LEU A 516 -16.87 -5.60 -11.62
N PHE A 517 -16.76 -6.64 -10.79
CA PHE A 517 -16.63 -8.01 -11.29
C PHE A 517 -17.83 -8.42 -12.15
N ILE A 518 -19.05 -8.18 -11.68
CA ILE A 518 -20.26 -8.53 -12.44
C ILE A 518 -20.39 -7.70 -13.71
N GLN A 519 -20.13 -6.38 -13.67
CA GLN A 519 -20.15 -5.52 -14.85
C GLN A 519 -19.18 -6.02 -15.94
N GLU A 520 -18.00 -6.51 -15.56
CA GLU A 520 -17.06 -7.11 -16.52
C GLU A 520 -17.64 -8.39 -17.14
N VAL A 521 -18.25 -9.28 -16.34
CA VAL A 521 -18.87 -10.51 -16.87
C VAL A 521 -20.09 -10.22 -17.75
N GLU A 522 -20.90 -9.22 -17.42
CA GLU A 522 -22.04 -8.79 -18.22
C GLU A 522 -21.61 -8.29 -19.61
N GLN A 523 -20.46 -7.61 -19.70
CA GLN A 523 -19.88 -7.11 -20.96
C GLN A 523 -19.13 -8.19 -21.78
N ARG A 524 -18.70 -9.30 -21.16
CA ARG A 524 -18.02 -10.41 -21.88
C ARG A 524 -18.99 -11.16 -22.79
N SER A 525 -18.48 -11.61 -23.95
CA SER A 525 -19.23 -12.49 -24.85
C SER A 525 -19.50 -13.84 -24.19
N ALA A 526 -20.57 -14.52 -24.58
CA ALA A 526 -20.92 -15.84 -24.03
C ALA A 526 -19.88 -16.94 -24.29
N SER A 527 -18.94 -16.70 -25.21
CA SER A 527 -17.84 -17.59 -25.57
C SER A 527 -16.53 -17.35 -24.80
N GLN A 528 -16.39 -16.23 -24.08
CA GLN A 528 -15.18 -15.90 -23.33
C GLN A 528 -15.34 -16.31 -21.86
N GLU A 529 -14.66 -17.39 -21.47
CA GLU A 529 -14.62 -17.88 -20.09
C GLU A 529 -13.61 -17.06 -19.27
N GLY A 530 -14.09 -16.40 -18.20
CA GLY A 530 -13.26 -15.61 -17.32
C GLY A 530 -12.37 -16.43 -16.38
N PHE A 531 -11.38 -15.75 -15.78
CA PHE A 531 -10.46 -16.37 -14.83
C PHE A 531 -11.16 -17.03 -13.64
N PHE A 532 -12.22 -16.43 -13.07
CA PHE A 532 -12.91 -17.03 -11.93
C PHE A 532 -13.70 -18.28 -12.35
N GLU A 533 -14.32 -18.26 -13.52
CA GLU A 533 -15.00 -19.40 -14.14
C GLU A 533 -14.03 -20.59 -14.30
N GLN A 534 -12.82 -20.34 -14.84
CA GLN A 534 -11.75 -21.32 -14.93
C GLN A 534 -11.38 -21.88 -13.54
N LYS A 535 -11.21 -21.02 -12.52
CA LYS A 535 -10.92 -21.45 -11.14
C LYS A 535 -12.07 -22.23 -10.47
N ILE A 536 -13.32 -21.94 -10.80
CA ILE A 536 -14.48 -22.72 -10.38
C ILE A 536 -14.46 -24.11 -11.03
N ALA A 537 -14.11 -24.20 -12.31
CA ALA A 537 -13.97 -25.48 -13.02
C ALA A 537 -12.83 -26.33 -12.45
N GLU A 538 -11.64 -25.73 -12.24
CA GLU A 538 -10.49 -26.37 -11.58
C GLU A 538 -10.87 -26.91 -10.18
N TYR A 539 -11.52 -26.08 -9.35
CA TYR A 539 -11.94 -26.47 -8.01
C TYR A 539 -12.91 -27.67 -8.04
N HIS A 540 -13.93 -27.62 -8.90
CA HIS A 540 -14.88 -28.74 -9.02
C HIS A 540 -14.22 -30.02 -9.56
N LYS A 541 -13.22 -29.91 -10.44
CA LYS A 541 -12.42 -31.06 -10.90
C LYS A 541 -11.62 -31.66 -9.74
N LYS A 542 -10.83 -30.84 -9.01
CA LYS A 542 -10.03 -31.26 -7.83
C LYS A 542 -10.92 -31.94 -6.76
N MET A 543 -12.13 -31.45 -6.56
CA MET A 543 -13.10 -32.06 -5.63
C MET A 543 -13.65 -33.41 -6.11
N LYS A 544 -14.03 -33.54 -7.39
CA LYS A 544 -14.47 -34.83 -7.97
C LYS A 544 -13.37 -35.89 -7.88
N GLU A 545 -12.13 -35.51 -8.20
CA GLU A 545 -10.97 -36.42 -8.11
C GLU A 545 -10.69 -36.87 -6.67
N LYS A 546 -10.89 -36.01 -5.67
CA LYS A 546 -10.82 -36.40 -4.25
C LYS A 546 -11.93 -37.39 -3.87
N MET A 547 -13.15 -37.18 -4.34
CA MET A 547 -14.29 -38.08 -4.10
C MET A 547 -14.20 -39.43 -4.82
N MET A 548 -13.39 -39.54 -5.88
CA MET A 548 -13.12 -40.81 -6.58
C MET A 548 -11.93 -41.60 -5.99
N LYS A 549 -11.21 -41.01 -5.04
CA LYS A 549 -10.04 -41.61 -4.34
C LYS A 549 -10.34 -41.95 -2.87
N GLN A 550 -11.59 -41.77 -2.44
CA GLN A 550 -12.16 -42.16 -1.15
C GLN A 550 -13.20 -43.23 -1.38
#